data_AF-A0A2L0A8T5-F1
#
_entry.id   AF-A0A2L0A8T5-F1
#
_cell.length_a   1.000
_cell.length_b   1.000
_cell.length_c   1.000
_cell.angle_alpha   90.00
_cell.angle_beta   90.00
_cell.angle_gamma   90.00
#
_symmetry.space_group_name_H-M   'P 1'
#
loop_
_entity.id
_entity.type
_entity.pdbx_description
1 polymer ?
#
loop_
_entity_poly.entity_id
_entity_poly.type
_entity_poly.pdbx_seq_one_letter_code
_entity_poly.pdbx_strand_id
1 'polypeptide(L)'
;MTFGGAINEQVRAEVTGYMTRNTTQKVSFEEWNGDRLAQVILDGILREELLPPNQRSHLRKAVAMVEEPDIALNHFQKLLRALADKPGATPAARLSQARLINICLWIMFVWAREADNVEAPYRASELALLEVWQLLKADIARTSKAGEAASFVINELAELHFTVWDALFEDKILPAAETRHAISSAVESHASLDINLKLFDLVGRLALRGLWLVWQLSPAHGPVVLTNDYLNTLPPLLSDATKATVTKIDRLIEAMMAIVSNNSALLSPIGDWQAIDIGLTFTLLACRPGAHGAIDQWAEELARHSMFAFRAHGRYPITSRSYWDLVDHPSERSDDYRTASTEGSILYPLLALWAAARREQGLFDEIAQFSEEFLQHCTFQTWLPDEDSEEHLYLDRENHGAALASIPVTEHTIDTLDFILAEAKANKHYDQLTAVKLGHWPIVLTACRAHRLPVPPQVWRELLPNIGLLATPATSDTMDFPKT
;
A
#
# COMPACT_ATOMS: atom_id res chain seq x y z
N MET A 1 -10.25 33.74 25.88
CA MET A 1 -8.95 33.41 25.28
C MET A 1 -8.74 31.92 25.42
N THR A 2 -8.55 31.24 24.31
CA THR A 2 -8.28 29.80 24.27
C THR A 2 -6.82 29.60 23.85
N PHE A 3 -6.15 28.64 24.46
CA PHE A 3 -4.79 28.25 24.09
C PHE A 3 -4.64 26.74 24.23
N GLY A 4 -3.85 26.11 23.36
CA GLY A 4 -3.75 24.66 23.24
C GLY A 4 -2.33 24.11 23.41
N GLY A 5 -2.24 22.80 23.61
CA GLY A 5 -0.98 22.06 23.84
C GLY A 5 -0.84 21.52 25.26
N ALA A 6 0.23 20.75 25.52
CA ALA A 6 0.53 20.20 26.84
C ALA A 6 1.34 21.23 27.66
N ILE A 7 0.77 21.74 28.76
CA ILE A 7 1.50 22.58 29.71
C ILE A 7 2.44 21.69 30.53
N ASN A 8 3.74 21.96 30.45
CA ASN A 8 4.74 21.32 31.30
C ASN A 8 4.40 21.56 32.78
N GLU A 9 4.38 20.49 33.57
CA GLU A 9 3.92 20.49 34.95
C GLU A 9 4.67 21.48 35.85
N GLN A 10 5.95 21.75 35.52
CA GLN A 10 6.79 22.73 36.22
C GLN A 10 6.29 24.18 36.12
N VAL A 11 5.57 24.55 35.05
CA VAL A 11 5.02 25.90 34.83
C VAL A 11 3.51 25.98 35.05
N ARG A 12 2.86 24.87 35.39
CA ARG A 12 1.40 24.79 35.56
C ARG A 12 0.88 25.77 36.61
N ALA A 13 1.57 25.89 37.76
CA ALA A 13 1.18 26.81 38.82
C ALA A 13 1.23 28.29 38.38
N GLU A 14 2.22 28.68 37.57
CA GLU A 14 2.35 30.05 37.07
C GLU A 14 1.26 30.38 36.04
N VAL A 15 0.97 29.45 35.13
CA VAL A 15 -0.08 29.62 34.12
C VAL A 15 -1.46 29.67 34.77
N THR A 16 -1.76 28.79 35.73
CA THR A 16 -3.02 28.86 36.50
C THR A 16 -3.14 30.16 37.29
N GLY A 17 -2.04 30.65 37.89
CA GLY A 17 -2.01 31.94 38.57
C GLY A 17 -2.22 33.12 37.63
N TYR A 18 -1.67 33.08 36.42
CA TYR A 18 -1.90 34.09 35.38
C TYR A 18 -3.35 34.10 34.91
N MET A 19 -3.93 32.92 34.61
CA MET A 19 -5.33 32.79 34.21
C MET A 19 -6.27 33.36 35.27
N THR A 20 -6.05 33.01 36.54
CA THR A 20 -6.90 33.47 37.64
C THR A 20 -6.83 34.99 37.81
N ARG A 21 -5.64 35.60 37.71
CA ARG A 21 -5.44 37.04 37.87
C ARG A 21 -6.03 37.88 36.74
N ASN A 22 -6.03 37.35 35.51
CA ASN A 22 -6.49 38.08 34.34
C ASN A 22 -7.93 37.73 33.93
N THR A 23 -8.57 36.75 34.58
CA THR A 23 -9.98 36.44 34.35
C THR A 23 -10.84 37.57 34.91
N THR A 24 -11.68 38.16 34.05
CA THR A 24 -12.62 39.24 34.40
C THR A 24 -14.00 38.94 33.80
N GLN A 25 -15.02 39.77 34.09
CA GLN A 25 -16.35 39.60 33.49
C GLN A 25 -16.38 39.65 31.94
N LYS A 26 -15.33 40.17 31.30
CA LYS A 26 -15.23 40.27 29.82
C LYS A 26 -14.20 39.32 29.22
N VAL A 27 -13.34 38.70 30.02
CA VAL A 27 -12.24 37.85 29.55
C VAL A 27 -12.16 36.60 30.41
N SER A 28 -12.43 35.45 29.80
CA SER A 28 -12.20 34.12 30.37
C SER A 28 -11.02 33.44 29.69
N PHE A 29 -10.34 32.56 30.41
CA PHE A 29 -9.27 31.72 29.89
C PHE A 29 -9.71 30.26 29.91
N GLU A 30 -9.37 29.53 28.85
CA GLU A 30 -9.70 28.13 28.73
C GLU A 30 -8.52 27.39 28.08
N GLU A 31 -8.01 26.37 28.79
CA GLU A 31 -6.98 25.47 28.30
C GLU A 31 -7.63 24.38 27.44
N TRP A 32 -7.18 24.24 26.19
CA TRP A 32 -7.67 23.22 25.26
C TRP A 32 -6.55 22.18 25.04
N ASN A 33 -6.46 21.20 25.93
CA ASN A 33 -5.52 20.08 25.85
C ASN A 33 -6.17 18.83 25.22
N GLY A 34 -5.38 17.78 24.99
CA GLY A 34 -5.86 16.50 24.44
C GLY A 34 -7.04 15.93 25.22
N ASP A 35 -6.96 15.91 26.56
CA ASP A 35 -8.04 15.45 27.43
C ASP A 35 -9.32 16.27 27.33
N ARG A 36 -9.23 17.61 27.25
CA ARG A 36 -10.39 18.48 27.11
C ARG A 36 -10.95 18.46 25.69
N LEU A 37 -10.11 18.29 24.68
CA LEU A 37 -10.57 18.03 23.31
C LEU A 37 -11.26 16.67 23.25
N ALA A 38 -10.70 15.61 23.85
CA ALA A 38 -11.32 14.30 23.98
C ALA A 38 -12.63 14.41 24.76
N GLN A 39 -12.67 15.18 25.85
CA GLN A 39 -13.88 15.41 26.65
C GLN A 39 -14.91 16.24 25.89
N VAL A 40 -14.54 17.26 25.12
CA VAL A 40 -15.46 18.04 24.25
C VAL A 40 -15.89 17.22 23.02
N ILE A 41 -15.06 16.30 22.53
CA ILE A 41 -15.42 15.30 21.53
C ILE A 41 -16.40 14.29 22.15
N LEU A 42 -16.18 13.85 23.39
CA LEU A 42 -17.05 12.91 24.11
C LEU A 42 -18.38 13.56 24.54
N ASP A 43 -18.35 14.79 25.02
CA ASP A 43 -19.48 15.58 25.52
C ASP A 43 -20.23 16.33 24.40
N GLY A 44 -19.57 16.56 23.26
CA GLY A 44 -20.09 17.30 22.10
C GLY A 44 -20.24 16.46 20.83
N ILE A 45 -19.13 15.99 20.24
CA ILE A 45 -19.09 15.28 18.94
C ILE A 45 -19.64 13.83 19.03
N LEU A 46 -19.63 13.22 20.20
CA LEU A 46 -20.17 11.87 20.46
C LEU A 46 -21.52 11.92 21.20
N ARG A 47 -22.27 13.01 21.04
CA ARG A 47 -23.69 13.06 21.44
C ARG A 47 -24.52 11.97 20.75
N GLU A 48 -25.72 11.77 21.28
CA GLU A 48 -26.75 10.92 20.69
C GLU A 48 -27.08 11.22 19.21
N GLU A 49 -26.73 12.41 18.73
CA GLU A 49 -27.13 12.96 17.43
C GLU A 49 -26.20 12.62 16.25
N LEU A 50 -24.90 12.37 16.46
CA LEU A 50 -23.93 12.20 15.35
C LEU A 50 -23.85 10.76 14.81
N LEU A 51 -23.98 9.77 15.71
CA LEU A 51 -24.00 8.35 15.36
C LEU A 51 -25.11 7.64 16.13
N PRO A 52 -25.95 6.80 15.48
CA PRO A 52 -26.83 5.86 16.17
C PRO A 52 -26.06 5.00 17.18
N PRO A 53 -26.72 4.48 18.24
CA PRO A 53 -26.07 3.76 19.34
C PRO A 53 -25.12 2.63 18.90
N ASN A 54 -25.52 1.85 17.89
CA ASN A 54 -24.72 0.73 17.38
C ASN A 54 -23.41 1.20 16.72
N GLN A 55 -23.46 2.25 15.89
CA GLN A 55 -22.28 2.80 15.23
C GLN A 55 -21.32 3.43 16.26
N ARG A 56 -21.86 4.15 17.25
CA ARG A 56 -21.06 4.68 18.37
C ARG A 56 -20.36 3.58 19.16
N SER A 57 -21.05 2.46 19.40
CA SER A 57 -20.43 1.30 20.07
C SER A 57 -19.27 0.73 19.26
N HIS A 58 -19.36 0.66 17.93
CA HIS A 58 -18.26 0.19 17.11
C HIS A 58 -17.06 1.14 17.14
N LEU A 59 -17.30 2.45 17.00
CA LEU A 59 -16.25 3.46 17.09
C LEU A 59 -15.52 3.41 18.45
N ARG A 60 -16.26 3.38 19.56
CA ARG A 60 -15.66 3.31 20.90
C ARG A 60 -14.81 2.07 21.10
N LYS A 61 -15.26 0.91 20.60
CA LYS A 61 -14.48 -0.33 20.68
C LYS A 61 -13.26 -0.32 19.78
N ALA A 62 -13.36 0.26 18.58
CA ALA A 62 -12.20 0.42 17.69
C ALA A 62 -11.12 1.29 18.34
N VAL A 63 -11.53 2.42 18.93
CA VAL A 63 -10.64 3.36 19.63
C VAL A 63 -10.04 2.75 20.90
N ALA A 64 -10.86 2.06 21.71
CA ALA A 64 -10.38 1.45 22.95
C ALA A 64 -9.38 0.31 22.73
N MET A 65 -9.33 -0.27 21.53
CA MET A 65 -8.47 -1.41 21.19
C MET A 65 -7.33 -1.02 20.25
N VAL A 66 -6.97 0.27 20.11
CA VAL A 66 -5.93 0.72 19.15
C VAL A 66 -4.57 0.05 19.35
N GLU A 67 -4.26 -0.39 20.58
CA GLU A 67 -3.05 -1.16 20.91
C GLU A 67 -3.07 -2.60 20.35
N GLU A 68 -4.26 -3.11 20.00
CA GLU A 68 -4.52 -4.42 19.41
C GLU A 68 -5.08 -4.25 17.98
N PRO A 69 -4.21 -4.02 16.97
CA PRO A 69 -4.65 -3.49 15.68
C PRO A 69 -5.69 -4.34 14.96
N ASP A 70 -5.63 -5.66 15.06
CA ASP A 70 -6.60 -6.56 14.42
C ASP A 70 -7.99 -6.44 15.04
N ILE A 71 -8.08 -6.28 16.37
CA ILE A 71 -9.36 -6.12 17.08
C ILE A 71 -9.95 -4.75 16.76
N ALA A 72 -9.11 -3.70 16.82
CA ALA A 72 -9.51 -2.35 16.46
C ALA A 72 -10.05 -2.29 15.02
N LEU A 73 -9.33 -2.87 14.07
CA LEU A 73 -9.70 -2.89 12.66
C LEU A 73 -11.02 -3.63 12.43
N ASN A 74 -11.24 -4.77 13.09
CA ASN A 74 -12.50 -5.52 12.99
C ASN A 74 -13.71 -4.66 13.42
N HIS A 75 -13.58 -3.93 14.53
CA HIS A 75 -14.62 -3.01 14.97
C HIS A 75 -14.79 -1.81 14.03
N PHE A 76 -13.71 -1.28 13.48
CA PHE A 76 -13.77 -0.17 12.54
C PHE A 76 -14.40 -0.59 11.19
N GLN A 77 -14.08 -1.76 10.67
CA GLN A 77 -14.74 -2.32 9.47
C GLN A 77 -16.25 -2.47 9.66
N LYS A 78 -16.70 -2.92 10.84
CA LYS A 78 -18.13 -2.98 11.17
C LYS A 78 -18.77 -1.59 11.20
N LEU A 79 -18.04 -0.57 11.67
CA LEU A 79 -18.47 0.83 11.60
C LEU A 79 -18.58 1.32 10.16
N LEU A 80 -17.57 1.07 9.31
CA LEU A 80 -17.56 1.47 7.90
C LEU A 80 -18.78 0.87 7.16
N ARG A 81 -19.01 -0.44 7.29
CA ARG A 81 -20.21 -1.10 6.73
C ARG A 81 -21.50 -0.47 7.23
N ALA A 82 -21.62 -0.24 8.54
CA ALA A 82 -22.80 0.39 9.11
C ALA A 82 -23.04 1.82 8.62
N LEU A 83 -22.01 2.52 8.15
CA LEU A 83 -22.08 3.88 7.58
C LEU A 83 -22.31 3.88 6.07
N ALA A 84 -21.72 2.93 5.33
CA ALA A 84 -21.63 2.96 3.87
C ALA A 84 -22.56 1.98 3.15
N ASP A 85 -22.98 0.85 3.77
CA ASP A 85 -23.78 -0.22 3.11
C ASP A 85 -25.14 0.26 2.60
N LYS A 86 -25.67 1.35 3.16
CA LYS A 86 -26.88 2.01 2.71
C LYS A 86 -26.54 3.43 2.27
N PRO A 87 -26.05 3.61 1.02
CA PRO A 87 -25.74 4.93 0.50
C PRO A 87 -26.98 5.84 0.55
N GLY A 88 -26.78 7.08 0.98
CA GLY A 88 -27.83 8.09 0.98
C GLY A 88 -28.43 8.28 -0.42
N ALA A 89 -29.74 8.51 -0.50
CA ALA A 89 -30.44 8.68 -1.78
C ALA A 89 -29.95 9.91 -2.56
N THR A 90 -29.44 10.95 -1.87
CA THR A 90 -28.96 12.19 -2.47
C THR A 90 -27.43 12.31 -2.38
N PRO A 91 -26.78 13.04 -3.31
CA PRO A 91 -25.33 13.33 -3.22
C PRO A 91 -24.93 13.97 -1.89
N ALA A 92 -25.76 14.87 -1.35
CA ALA A 92 -25.51 15.52 -0.07
C ALA A 92 -25.52 14.55 1.12
N ALA A 93 -26.40 13.54 1.09
CA ALA A 93 -26.45 12.51 2.13
C ALA A 93 -25.20 11.60 2.07
N ARG A 94 -24.79 11.18 0.87
CA ARG A 94 -23.55 10.41 0.68
C ARG A 94 -22.31 11.19 1.09
N LEU A 95 -22.24 12.47 0.74
CA LEU A 95 -21.17 13.37 1.18
C LEU A 95 -21.10 13.47 2.72
N SER A 96 -22.26 13.51 3.38
CA SER A 96 -22.32 13.54 4.85
C SER A 96 -21.81 12.23 5.47
N GLN A 97 -22.16 11.08 4.88
CA GLN A 97 -21.62 9.77 5.28
C GLN A 97 -20.09 9.72 5.12
N ALA A 98 -19.57 10.19 3.98
CA ALA A 98 -18.13 10.24 3.72
C ALA A 98 -17.37 11.12 4.73
N ARG A 99 -17.91 12.32 5.03
CA ARG A 99 -17.34 13.21 6.06
C ARG A 99 -17.34 12.56 7.44
N LEU A 100 -18.42 11.84 7.77
CA LEU A 100 -18.52 11.12 9.03
C LEU A 100 -17.50 9.99 9.15
N ILE A 101 -17.23 9.25 8.06
CA ILE A 101 -16.15 8.27 7.99
C ILE A 101 -14.79 8.94 8.23
N ASN A 102 -14.53 10.07 7.57
CA ASN A 102 -13.29 10.83 7.76
C ASN A 102 -13.11 11.28 9.23
N ILE A 103 -14.18 11.79 9.86
CA ILE A 103 -14.17 12.16 11.29
C ILE A 103 -13.89 10.95 12.18
N CYS A 104 -14.52 9.80 11.92
CA CYS A 104 -14.30 8.58 12.71
C CYS A 104 -12.85 8.10 12.61
N LEU A 105 -12.23 8.20 11.43
CA LEU A 105 -10.83 7.87 11.23
C LEU A 105 -9.90 8.85 11.95
N TRP A 106 -10.18 10.15 11.90
CA TRP A 106 -9.45 11.17 12.68
C TRP A 106 -9.47 10.87 14.18
N ILE A 107 -10.64 10.52 14.73
CA ILE A 107 -10.78 10.11 16.13
C ILE A 107 -9.89 8.89 16.39
N MET A 108 -9.97 7.84 15.57
CA MET A 108 -9.13 6.66 15.76
C MET A 108 -7.63 7.00 15.73
N PHE A 109 -7.21 7.89 14.82
CA PHE A 109 -5.82 8.30 14.70
C PHE A 109 -5.31 9.11 15.90
N VAL A 110 -6.10 10.04 16.44
CA VAL A 110 -5.69 10.83 17.61
C VAL A 110 -5.40 9.94 18.82
N TRP A 111 -6.28 8.99 19.11
CA TRP A 111 -6.10 8.06 20.23
C TRP A 111 -4.93 7.08 19.99
N ALA A 112 -4.77 6.61 18.77
CA ALA A 112 -3.65 5.77 18.39
C ALA A 112 -2.28 6.47 18.57
N ARG A 113 -2.22 7.79 18.34
CA ARG A 113 -1.02 8.60 18.63
C ARG A 113 -0.76 8.73 20.12
N GLU A 114 -1.81 8.90 20.93
CA GLU A 114 -1.68 8.94 22.40
C GLU A 114 -1.21 7.60 22.97
N ALA A 115 -1.65 6.48 22.38
CA ALA A 115 -1.21 5.13 22.70
C ALA A 115 0.14 4.72 22.06
N ASP A 116 0.79 5.63 21.32
CA ASP A 116 2.01 5.40 20.56
C ASP A 116 1.97 4.19 19.59
N ASN A 117 0.79 3.81 19.11
CA ASN A 117 0.59 2.72 18.16
C ASN A 117 -0.40 3.11 17.06
N VAL A 118 0.13 3.50 15.90
CA VAL A 118 -0.65 3.97 14.74
C VAL A 118 -0.86 2.91 13.66
N GLU A 119 -0.56 1.64 13.95
CA GLU A 119 -0.78 0.53 12.99
C GLU A 119 -2.27 0.37 12.64
N ALA A 120 -3.14 0.46 13.65
CA ALA A 120 -4.57 0.30 13.48
C ALA A 120 -5.19 1.39 12.58
N PRO A 121 -5.00 2.71 12.83
CA PRO A 121 -5.53 3.75 11.95
C PRO A 121 -4.89 3.72 10.55
N TYR A 122 -3.64 3.25 10.39
CA TYR A 122 -3.05 3.11 9.06
C TYR A 122 -3.87 2.13 8.21
N ARG A 123 -4.09 0.91 8.71
CA ARG A 123 -4.89 -0.11 8.01
C ARG A 123 -6.34 0.34 7.83
N ALA A 124 -6.91 1.01 8.82
CA ALA A 124 -8.26 1.56 8.75
C ALA A 124 -8.40 2.65 7.67
N SER A 125 -7.35 3.46 7.46
CA SER A 125 -7.37 4.57 6.51
C SER A 125 -7.41 4.11 5.05
N GLU A 126 -6.72 3.02 4.68
CA GLU A 126 -6.83 2.45 3.34
C GLU A 126 -8.25 1.93 3.07
N LEU A 127 -8.84 1.20 4.02
CA LEU A 127 -10.22 0.70 3.90
C LEU A 127 -11.23 1.84 3.84
N ALA A 128 -11.06 2.88 4.66
CA ALA A 128 -11.90 4.07 4.62
C ALA A 128 -11.81 4.78 3.26
N LEU A 129 -10.62 4.89 2.69
CA LEU A 129 -10.43 5.48 1.36
C LEU A 129 -11.19 4.71 0.28
N LEU A 130 -11.10 3.38 0.29
CA LEU A 130 -11.82 2.52 -0.65
C LEU A 130 -13.35 2.58 -0.48
N GLU A 131 -13.83 2.56 0.77
CA GLU A 131 -15.26 2.67 1.09
C GLU A 131 -15.84 4.03 0.65
N VAL A 132 -15.13 5.12 0.95
CA VAL A 132 -15.57 6.47 0.54
C VAL A 132 -15.48 6.63 -0.98
N TRP A 133 -14.47 6.06 -1.63
CA TRP A 133 -14.39 6.03 -3.09
C TRP A 133 -15.62 5.34 -3.69
N GLN A 134 -15.96 4.13 -3.24
CA GLN A 134 -17.15 3.42 -3.70
C GLN A 134 -18.43 4.24 -3.47
N LEU A 135 -18.54 4.90 -2.33
CA LEU A 135 -19.69 5.72 -1.97
C LEU A 135 -19.85 6.95 -2.88
N LEU A 136 -18.75 7.57 -3.30
CA LEU A 136 -18.76 8.88 -3.96
C LEU A 136 -18.40 8.85 -5.47
N LYS A 137 -17.86 7.76 -6.00
CA LYS A 137 -17.34 7.69 -7.39
C LYS A 137 -18.32 8.21 -8.46
N ALA A 138 -19.61 7.92 -8.31
CA ALA A 138 -20.65 8.37 -9.24
C ALA A 138 -20.96 9.88 -9.13
N ASP A 139 -20.76 10.48 -7.95
CA ASP A 139 -20.92 11.92 -7.74
C ASP A 139 -19.69 12.69 -8.21
N ILE A 140 -18.49 12.16 -7.98
CA ILE A 140 -17.22 12.72 -8.44
C ILE A 140 -17.18 12.79 -9.98
N ALA A 141 -17.72 11.77 -10.65
CA ALA A 141 -17.82 11.75 -12.11
C ALA A 141 -18.73 12.86 -12.70
N ARG A 142 -19.54 13.55 -11.86
CA ARG A 142 -20.42 14.63 -12.30
C ARG A 142 -19.77 15.99 -12.04
N THR A 143 -19.65 16.81 -13.08
CA THR A 143 -19.20 18.21 -12.99
C THR A 143 -20.27 19.09 -12.35
N SER A 144 -20.43 18.96 -11.03
CA SER A 144 -21.38 19.70 -10.21
C SER A 144 -20.72 20.16 -8.91
N LYS A 145 -21.30 21.16 -8.23
CA LYS A 145 -20.83 21.58 -6.89
C LYS A 145 -20.78 20.42 -5.88
N ALA A 146 -21.69 19.46 -6.01
CA ALA A 146 -21.68 18.25 -5.18
C ALA A 146 -20.52 17.32 -5.52
N GLY A 147 -20.17 17.21 -6.80
CA GLY A 147 -19.00 16.46 -7.28
C GLY A 147 -17.69 17.10 -6.82
N GLU A 148 -17.55 18.42 -6.92
CA GLU A 148 -16.39 19.16 -6.37
C GLU A 148 -16.22 18.92 -4.86
N ALA A 149 -17.32 19.00 -4.11
CA ALA A 149 -17.30 18.72 -2.67
C ALA A 149 -16.96 17.26 -2.35
N ALA A 150 -17.38 16.31 -3.19
CA ALA A 150 -17.03 14.90 -3.07
C ALA A 150 -15.54 14.66 -3.34
N SER A 151 -14.98 15.27 -4.39
CA SER A 151 -13.54 15.23 -4.69
C SER A 151 -12.72 15.81 -3.54
N PHE A 152 -13.18 16.91 -2.94
CA PHE A 152 -12.50 17.52 -1.79
C PHE A 152 -12.43 16.56 -0.60
N VAL A 153 -13.51 15.86 -0.27
CA VAL A 153 -13.53 14.90 0.85
C VAL A 153 -12.62 13.69 0.60
N ILE A 154 -12.54 13.20 -0.65
CA ILE A 154 -11.56 12.16 -1.01
C ILE A 154 -10.14 12.66 -0.81
N ASN A 155 -9.84 13.90 -1.23
CA ASN A 155 -8.52 14.48 -1.03
C ASN A 155 -8.20 14.65 0.46
N GLU A 156 -9.12 15.16 1.27
CA GLU A 156 -8.95 15.24 2.73
C GLU A 156 -8.67 13.88 3.37
N LEU A 157 -9.34 12.83 2.90
CA LEU A 157 -9.15 11.48 3.40
C LEU A 157 -7.79 10.89 2.98
N ALA A 158 -7.35 11.17 1.75
CA ALA A 158 -6.01 10.79 1.28
C ALA A 158 -4.92 11.54 2.07
N GLU A 159 -5.08 12.83 2.33
CA GLU A 159 -4.16 13.62 3.17
C GLU A 159 -4.12 13.11 4.62
N LEU A 160 -5.27 12.69 5.17
CA LEU A 160 -5.29 12.00 6.47
C LEU A 160 -4.51 10.68 6.39
N HIS A 161 -4.74 9.84 5.38
CA HIS A 161 -3.97 8.60 5.19
C HIS A 161 -2.46 8.88 5.13
N PHE A 162 -2.04 9.94 4.44
CA PHE A 162 -0.63 10.35 4.39
C PHE A 162 -0.11 10.84 5.74
N THR A 163 -0.91 11.59 6.50
CA THR A 163 -0.53 12.02 7.85
C THR A 163 -0.35 10.82 8.79
N VAL A 164 -1.22 9.81 8.68
CA VAL A 164 -1.09 8.55 9.43
C VAL A 164 0.16 7.78 8.98
N TRP A 165 0.43 7.77 7.67
CA TRP A 165 1.63 7.16 7.12
C TRP A 165 2.90 7.86 7.63
N ASP A 166 2.95 9.19 7.66
CA ASP A 166 4.11 9.94 8.18
C ASP A 166 4.38 9.56 9.66
N ALA A 167 3.33 9.52 10.49
CA ALA A 167 3.44 9.14 11.90
C ALA A 167 3.91 7.68 12.13
N LEU A 168 3.65 6.79 11.17
CA LEU A 168 4.09 5.38 11.25
C LEU A 168 5.48 5.19 10.63
N PHE A 169 5.72 5.76 9.46
CA PHE A 169 6.88 5.47 8.64
C PHE A 169 7.98 6.50 8.82
N GLU A 170 7.70 7.79 8.58
CA GLU A 170 8.71 8.85 8.72
C GLU A 170 9.22 8.96 10.16
N ASP A 171 8.32 8.91 11.14
CA ASP A 171 8.69 9.12 12.53
C ASP A 171 9.31 7.87 13.19
N LYS A 172 8.93 6.65 12.76
CA LYS A 172 9.29 5.41 13.49
C LYS A 172 10.09 4.39 12.69
N ILE A 173 9.75 4.15 11.42
CA ILE A 173 10.34 3.04 10.64
C ILE A 173 11.56 3.51 9.84
N LEU A 174 11.41 4.57 9.05
CA LEU A 174 12.47 5.08 8.17
C LEU A 174 13.76 5.49 8.90
N PRO A 175 13.73 6.03 10.14
CA PRO A 175 14.95 6.31 10.88
C PRO A 175 15.83 5.08 11.16
N ALA A 176 15.23 3.88 11.13
CA ALA A 176 15.92 2.61 11.35
C ALA A 176 16.31 1.88 10.03
N ALA A 177 16.02 2.46 8.86
CA ALA A 177 16.19 1.81 7.56
C ALA A 177 17.63 1.36 7.27
N GLU A 178 18.62 2.18 7.66
CA GLU A 178 20.04 1.92 7.42
C GLU A 178 20.67 0.97 8.45
N THR A 179 19.96 0.65 9.53
CA THR A 179 20.49 -0.20 10.59
C THR A 179 20.16 -1.67 10.32
N ARG A 180 21.20 -2.47 10.10
CA ARG A 180 21.09 -3.92 9.88
C ARG A 180 20.21 -4.59 10.94
N HIS A 181 19.16 -5.28 10.49
CA HIS A 181 18.20 -6.01 11.31
C HIS A 181 17.43 -5.20 12.38
N ALA A 182 17.48 -3.86 12.36
CA ALA A 182 16.74 -3.06 13.33
C ALA A 182 15.22 -3.26 13.18
N ILE A 183 14.73 -3.19 11.94
CA ILE A 183 13.30 -3.34 11.64
C ILE A 183 12.83 -4.78 11.86
N SER A 184 13.60 -5.79 11.43
CA SER A 184 13.24 -7.18 11.68
C SER A 184 13.18 -7.51 13.18
N SER A 185 14.07 -6.93 13.98
CA SER A 185 14.07 -7.10 15.44
C SER A 185 12.88 -6.39 16.10
N ALA A 186 12.46 -5.23 15.56
CA ALA A 186 11.32 -4.46 16.07
C ALA A 186 9.95 -5.11 15.80
N VAL A 187 9.88 -6.19 15.01
CA VAL A 187 8.66 -7.00 14.88
C VAL A 187 8.35 -7.73 16.19
N GLU A 188 9.34 -7.93 17.06
CA GLU A 188 9.20 -8.55 18.39
C GLU A 188 8.54 -9.95 18.37
N SER A 189 8.68 -10.68 17.27
CA SER A 189 8.27 -12.09 17.18
C SER A 189 9.46 -13.03 17.24
N HIS A 190 9.25 -14.16 17.92
CA HIS A 190 10.19 -15.29 17.94
C HIS A 190 10.09 -16.16 16.67
N ALA A 191 9.06 -15.99 15.85
CA ALA A 191 8.87 -16.75 14.62
C ALA A 191 9.42 -15.97 13.41
N SER A 192 10.31 -16.61 12.65
CA SER A 192 10.86 -16.05 11.40
C SER A 192 9.77 -15.79 10.34
N LEU A 193 8.67 -16.55 10.39
CA LEU A 193 7.50 -16.35 9.55
C LEU A 193 6.87 -14.97 9.79
N ASP A 194 6.63 -14.59 11.04
CA ASP A 194 5.99 -13.32 11.38
C ASP A 194 6.85 -12.13 10.89
N ILE A 195 8.16 -12.24 11.07
CA ILE A 195 9.14 -11.26 10.58
C ILE A 195 9.04 -11.16 9.05
N ASN A 196 9.04 -12.28 8.34
CA ASN A 196 8.93 -12.31 6.89
C ASN A 196 7.63 -11.65 6.40
N LEU A 197 6.48 -12.10 6.92
CA LEU A 197 5.17 -11.57 6.55
C LEU A 197 5.05 -10.08 6.83
N LYS A 198 5.54 -9.61 7.99
CA LYS A 198 5.49 -8.19 8.36
C LYS A 198 6.39 -7.33 7.48
N LEU A 199 7.59 -7.80 7.14
CA LEU A 199 8.52 -7.05 6.30
C LEU A 199 8.03 -6.90 4.86
N PHE A 200 7.47 -7.94 4.24
CA PHE A 200 6.89 -7.82 2.90
C PHE A 200 5.69 -6.87 2.89
N ASP A 201 4.80 -6.95 3.88
CA ASP A 201 3.69 -6.01 4.03
C ASP A 201 4.18 -4.56 4.22
N LEU A 202 5.26 -4.37 4.99
CA LEU A 202 5.88 -3.06 5.21
C LEU A 202 6.42 -2.46 3.91
N VAL A 203 7.14 -3.24 3.11
CA VAL A 203 7.69 -2.79 1.81
C VAL A 203 6.56 -2.45 0.83
N GLY A 204 5.48 -3.25 0.78
CA GLY A 204 4.32 -2.94 -0.05
C GLY A 204 3.64 -1.60 0.33
N ARG A 205 3.59 -1.26 1.62
CA ARG A 205 3.07 0.02 2.13
C ARG A 205 3.97 1.21 1.78
N LEU A 206 5.29 1.04 1.87
CA LEU A 206 6.27 2.04 1.40
C LEU A 206 6.11 2.29 -0.11
N ALA A 207 6.03 1.21 -0.89
CA ALA A 207 5.86 1.28 -2.33
C ALA A 207 4.57 2.02 -2.69
N LEU A 208 3.46 1.71 -2.02
CA LEU A 208 2.17 2.37 -2.27
C LEU A 208 2.25 3.88 -1.98
N ARG A 209 2.91 4.31 -0.90
CA ARG A 209 3.14 5.74 -0.64
C ARG A 209 3.95 6.41 -1.75
N GLY A 210 5.01 5.75 -2.22
CA GLY A 210 5.81 6.26 -3.34
C GLY A 210 4.98 6.39 -4.62
N LEU A 211 4.07 5.46 -4.88
CA LEU A 211 3.17 5.51 -6.04
C LEU A 211 2.15 6.66 -5.94
N TRP A 212 1.69 7.00 -4.73
CA TRP A 212 0.91 8.23 -4.51
C TRP A 212 1.70 9.52 -4.79
N LEU A 213 3.01 9.53 -4.55
CA LEU A 213 3.87 10.66 -4.93
C LEU A 213 4.10 10.71 -6.45
N VAL A 214 4.36 9.55 -7.07
CA VAL A 214 4.48 9.41 -8.54
C VAL A 214 3.21 9.87 -9.24
N TRP A 215 2.04 9.57 -8.68
CA TRP A 215 0.74 10.00 -9.18
C TRP A 215 0.63 11.52 -9.37
N GLN A 216 1.22 12.31 -8.47
CA GLN A 216 1.20 13.78 -8.58
C GLN A 216 1.93 14.30 -9.81
N LEU A 217 2.84 13.50 -10.38
CA LEU A 217 3.66 13.84 -11.53
C LEU A 217 3.28 13.06 -12.79
N SER A 218 2.40 12.06 -12.67
CA SER A 218 2.07 11.12 -13.75
C SER A 218 0.80 11.53 -14.50
N PRO A 219 0.60 11.03 -15.72
CA PRO A 219 -0.67 11.20 -16.41
C PRO A 219 -1.81 10.42 -15.72
N ALA A 220 -3.04 10.78 -16.05
CA ALA A 220 -4.24 10.18 -15.47
C ALA A 220 -4.37 8.66 -15.70
N HIS A 221 -3.80 8.13 -16.79
CA HIS A 221 -3.97 6.74 -17.19
C HIS A 221 -3.01 5.75 -16.49
N GLY A 222 -2.03 6.22 -15.73
CA GLY A 222 -1.11 5.35 -14.99
C GLY A 222 0.28 5.93 -14.76
N PRO A 223 1.14 5.16 -14.08
CA PRO A 223 2.52 5.54 -13.85
C PRO A 223 3.35 5.51 -15.15
N VAL A 224 4.35 6.39 -15.21
CA VAL A 224 5.32 6.48 -16.31
C VAL A 224 6.74 6.58 -15.75
N VAL A 225 7.74 6.40 -16.61
CA VAL A 225 9.14 6.64 -16.23
C VAL A 225 9.38 8.16 -16.17
N LEU A 226 9.67 8.67 -14.98
CA LEU A 226 9.90 10.09 -14.72
C LEU A 226 11.32 10.49 -15.13
N THR A 227 11.64 10.42 -16.41
CA THR A 227 12.92 10.90 -16.96
C THR A 227 13.03 12.41 -16.84
N ASN A 228 14.25 12.97 -16.93
CA ASN A 228 14.43 14.42 -17.00
C ASN A 228 13.65 15.02 -18.19
N ASP A 229 13.62 14.33 -19.33
CA ASP A 229 12.86 14.76 -20.51
C ASP A 229 11.36 14.84 -20.22
N TYR A 230 10.79 13.81 -19.58
CA TYR A 230 9.38 13.84 -19.16
C TYR A 230 9.11 14.95 -18.14
N LEU A 231 9.94 15.07 -17.10
CA LEU A 231 9.77 16.09 -16.07
C LEU A 231 9.83 17.52 -16.64
N ASN A 232 10.62 17.74 -17.70
CA ASN A 232 10.70 19.02 -18.41
C ASN A 232 9.44 19.33 -19.23
N THR A 233 8.57 18.36 -19.50
CA THR A 233 7.25 18.59 -20.14
C THR A 233 6.20 19.11 -19.17
N LEU A 234 6.43 18.95 -17.86
CA LEU A 234 5.49 19.41 -16.84
C LEU A 234 5.45 20.95 -16.78
N PRO A 235 4.33 21.55 -16.33
CA PRO A 235 4.18 23.01 -16.29
C PRO A 235 5.32 23.70 -15.53
N PRO A 236 6.03 24.68 -16.12
CA PRO A 236 7.16 25.35 -15.48
C PRO A 236 6.84 26.03 -14.14
N LEU A 237 5.58 26.47 -13.96
CA LEU A 237 5.08 27.06 -12.72
C LEU A 237 5.17 26.09 -11.52
N LEU A 238 5.15 24.78 -11.78
CA LEU A 238 5.23 23.74 -10.75
C LEU A 238 6.66 23.20 -10.56
N SER A 239 7.67 23.77 -11.23
CA SER A 239 9.03 23.20 -11.26
C SER A 239 9.65 22.94 -9.87
N ASP A 240 9.47 23.84 -8.91
CA ASP A 240 9.97 23.65 -7.54
C ASP A 240 9.21 22.55 -6.80
N ALA A 241 7.89 22.48 -6.95
CA ALA A 241 7.07 21.41 -6.39
C ALA A 241 7.42 20.05 -7.01
N THR A 242 7.59 20.00 -8.34
CA THR A 242 8.05 18.82 -9.08
C THR A 242 9.39 18.32 -8.53
N LYS A 243 10.38 19.21 -8.37
CA LYS A 243 11.69 18.84 -7.80
C LYS A 243 11.57 18.31 -6.37
N ALA A 244 10.72 18.93 -5.54
CA ALA A 244 10.49 18.49 -4.17
C ALA A 244 9.85 17.09 -4.13
N THR A 245 8.85 16.83 -4.97
CA THR A 245 8.19 15.52 -5.07
C THR A 245 9.16 14.46 -5.60
N VAL A 246 9.96 14.76 -6.62
CA VAL A 246 11.01 13.84 -7.11
C VAL A 246 12.02 13.52 -6.01
N THR A 247 12.48 14.51 -5.26
CA THR A 247 13.41 14.30 -4.14
C THR A 247 12.80 13.40 -3.06
N LYS A 248 11.50 13.55 -2.75
CA LYS A 248 10.79 12.66 -1.82
C LYS A 248 10.70 11.23 -2.34
N ILE A 249 10.41 11.05 -3.63
CA ILE A 249 10.38 9.72 -4.26
C ILE A 249 11.75 9.05 -4.17
N ASP A 250 12.81 9.77 -4.55
CA ASP A 250 14.18 9.23 -4.55
C ASP A 250 14.62 8.84 -3.13
N ARG A 251 14.37 9.69 -2.12
CA ARG A 251 14.65 9.35 -0.70
C ARG A 251 13.88 8.13 -0.21
N LEU A 252 12.61 8.00 -0.61
CA LEU A 252 11.79 6.87 -0.21
C LEU A 252 12.30 5.57 -0.85
N ILE A 253 12.72 5.63 -2.12
CA ILE A 253 13.35 4.50 -2.81
C ILE A 253 14.66 4.10 -2.13
N GLU A 254 15.53 5.07 -1.83
CA GLU A 254 16.80 4.83 -1.12
C GLU A 254 16.55 4.14 0.23
N ALA A 255 15.64 4.69 1.04
CA ALA A 255 15.31 4.11 2.33
C ALA A 255 14.68 2.72 2.21
N MET A 256 13.77 2.52 1.25
CA MET A 256 13.16 1.21 0.99
C MET A 256 14.21 0.17 0.58
N MET A 257 15.18 0.52 -0.28
CA MET A 257 16.25 -0.40 -0.66
C MET A 257 17.28 -0.63 0.46
N ALA A 258 17.50 0.35 1.34
CA ALA A 258 18.23 0.15 2.59
C ALA A 258 17.51 -0.88 3.49
N ILE A 259 16.18 -0.82 3.58
CA ILE A 259 15.41 -1.82 4.34
C ILE A 259 15.55 -3.21 3.71
N VAL A 260 15.42 -3.34 2.38
CA VAL A 260 15.58 -4.63 1.69
C VAL A 260 16.98 -5.21 1.93
N SER A 261 18.03 -4.42 1.77
CA SER A 261 19.42 -4.88 1.94
C SER A 261 19.80 -5.20 3.38
N ASN A 262 19.20 -4.53 4.36
CA ASN A 262 19.46 -4.75 5.78
C ASN A 262 18.64 -5.89 6.41
N ASN A 263 17.70 -6.49 5.67
CA ASN A 263 16.79 -7.52 6.17
C ASN A 263 16.64 -8.67 5.17
N SER A 264 17.46 -9.70 5.31
CA SER A 264 17.52 -10.87 4.40
C SER A 264 16.20 -11.63 4.25
N ALA A 265 15.26 -11.50 5.19
CA ALA A 265 13.92 -12.07 5.05
C ALA A 265 13.18 -11.55 3.80
N LEU A 266 13.47 -10.33 3.33
CA LEU A 266 12.92 -9.74 2.10
C LEU A 266 13.50 -10.34 0.82
N LEU A 267 14.47 -11.26 0.92
CA LEU A 267 15.03 -11.99 -0.21
C LEU A 267 14.41 -13.38 -0.37
N SER A 268 13.51 -13.81 0.54
CA SER A 268 12.97 -15.18 0.56
C SER A 268 11.47 -15.17 0.83
N PRO A 269 10.63 -14.93 -0.20
CA PRO A 269 9.18 -15.00 -0.05
C PRO A 269 8.76 -16.43 0.32
N ILE A 270 7.75 -16.55 1.18
CA ILE A 270 7.16 -17.82 1.66
C ILE A 270 5.73 -17.98 1.10
N GLY A 271 5.03 -16.88 0.84
CA GLY A 271 3.75 -16.87 0.16
C GLY A 271 3.90 -16.37 -1.26
N ASP A 272 3.37 -17.09 -2.24
CA ASP A 272 3.37 -16.65 -3.65
C ASP A 272 2.64 -15.30 -3.82
N TRP A 273 1.64 -15.03 -2.97
CA TRP A 273 0.93 -13.75 -2.91
C TRP A 273 1.79 -12.55 -2.48
N GLN A 274 2.98 -12.75 -1.91
CA GLN A 274 3.92 -11.66 -1.61
C GLN A 274 4.44 -10.99 -2.89
N ALA A 275 4.25 -11.63 -4.06
CA ALA A 275 4.43 -11.00 -5.37
C ALA A 275 3.59 -9.73 -5.56
N ILE A 276 2.51 -9.54 -4.79
CA ILE A 276 1.70 -8.31 -4.82
C ILE A 276 2.54 -7.13 -4.30
N ASP A 277 3.16 -7.29 -3.12
CA ASP A 277 3.98 -6.26 -2.49
C ASP A 277 5.28 -6.03 -3.31
N ILE A 278 5.86 -7.10 -3.87
CA ILE A 278 6.99 -7.02 -4.81
C ILE A 278 6.58 -6.26 -6.09
N GLY A 279 5.42 -6.58 -6.66
CA GLY A 279 4.91 -5.93 -7.87
C GLY A 279 4.66 -4.44 -7.69
N LEU A 280 4.12 -4.01 -6.54
CA LEU A 280 4.01 -2.59 -6.18
C LEU A 280 5.38 -1.92 -6.11
N THR A 281 6.34 -2.61 -5.50
CA THR A 281 7.70 -2.09 -5.34
C THR A 281 8.42 -1.94 -6.68
N PHE A 282 8.38 -2.96 -7.54
CA PHE A 282 8.91 -2.87 -8.90
C PHE A 282 8.24 -1.76 -9.70
N THR A 283 6.92 -1.56 -9.54
CA THR A 283 6.21 -0.44 -10.16
C THR A 283 6.80 0.91 -9.73
N LEU A 284 7.07 1.10 -8.44
CA LEU A 284 7.68 2.32 -7.92
C LEU A 284 9.11 2.52 -8.45
N LEU A 285 9.94 1.48 -8.35
CA LEU A 285 11.34 1.53 -8.82
C LEU A 285 11.39 1.83 -10.33
N ALA A 286 10.47 1.28 -11.12
CA ALA A 286 10.40 1.49 -12.56
C ALA A 286 10.15 2.96 -12.94
N CYS A 287 9.44 3.71 -12.09
CA CYS A 287 9.17 5.12 -12.31
C CYS A 287 10.43 6.00 -12.25
N ARG A 288 11.54 5.51 -11.68
CA ARG A 288 12.79 6.29 -11.53
C ARG A 288 13.95 5.58 -12.23
N PRO A 289 14.54 6.17 -13.30
CA PRO A 289 15.65 5.55 -14.02
C PRO A 289 16.82 5.11 -13.15
N GLY A 290 17.17 5.89 -12.13
CA GLY A 290 18.27 5.56 -11.20
C GLY A 290 18.02 4.33 -10.32
N ALA A 291 16.77 3.87 -10.23
CA ALA A 291 16.37 2.74 -9.41
C ALA A 291 16.21 1.43 -10.20
N HIS A 292 16.40 1.46 -11.52
CA HIS A 292 16.19 0.28 -12.37
C HIS A 292 17.13 -0.88 -12.03
N GLY A 293 18.40 -0.58 -11.68
CA GLY A 293 19.34 -1.62 -11.24
C GLY A 293 18.93 -2.33 -9.95
N ALA A 294 18.14 -1.66 -9.09
CA ALA A 294 17.59 -2.28 -7.89
C ALA A 294 16.49 -3.31 -8.20
N ILE A 295 15.76 -3.14 -9.32
CA ILE A 295 14.82 -4.14 -9.83
C ILE A 295 15.59 -5.40 -10.23
N ASP A 296 16.65 -5.22 -11.03
CA ASP A 296 17.46 -6.32 -11.55
C ASP A 296 18.04 -7.17 -10.40
N GLN A 297 18.71 -6.49 -9.45
CA GLN A 297 19.33 -7.14 -8.29
C GLN A 297 18.31 -7.85 -7.39
N TRP A 298 17.20 -7.18 -7.04
CA TRP A 298 16.24 -7.79 -6.12
C TRP A 298 15.45 -8.92 -6.78
N ALA A 299 15.11 -8.81 -8.07
CA ALA A 299 14.48 -9.89 -8.83
C ALA A 299 15.37 -11.14 -8.89
N GLU A 300 16.68 -10.95 -9.12
CA GLU A 300 17.67 -12.03 -9.13
C GLU A 300 17.75 -12.75 -7.79
N GLU A 301 17.85 -12.01 -6.68
CA GLU A 301 17.88 -12.57 -5.32
C GLU A 301 16.58 -13.29 -4.96
N LEU A 302 15.42 -12.70 -5.26
CA LEU A 302 14.10 -13.30 -5.02
C LEU A 302 13.94 -14.62 -5.78
N ALA A 303 14.31 -14.64 -7.07
CA ALA A 303 14.20 -15.83 -7.89
C ALA A 303 15.13 -16.94 -7.37
N ARG A 304 16.42 -16.62 -7.18
CA ARG A 304 17.42 -17.62 -6.80
C ARG A 304 17.17 -18.21 -5.42
N HIS A 305 16.80 -17.39 -4.43
CA HIS A 305 16.44 -17.93 -3.12
C HIS A 305 15.16 -18.76 -3.15
N SER A 306 14.15 -18.37 -3.94
CA SER A 306 12.92 -19.16 -4.08
C SER A 306 13.19 -20.51 -4.74
N MET A 307 13.94 -20.51 -5.85
CA MET A 307 14.35 -21.74 -6.55
C MET A 307 15.24 -22.62 -5.68
N PHE A 308 16.18 -22.04 -4.94
CA PHE A 308 17.03 -22.78 -4.00
C PHE A 308 16.20 -23.40 -2.88
N ALA A 309 15.31 -22.63 -2.24
CA ALA A 309 14.42 -23.12 -1.19
C ALA A 309 13.55 -24.27 -1.70
N PHE A 310 13.05 -24.19 -2.93
CA PHE A 310 12.27 -25.27 -3.54
C PHE A 310 13.09 -26.54 -3.74
N ARG A 311 14.30 -26.43 -4.32
CA ARG A 311 15.21 -27.55 -4.54
C ARG A 311 15.67 -28.19 -3.22
N ALA A 312 15.88 -27.39 -2.20
CA ALA A 312 16.35 -27.84 -0.89
C ALA A 312 15.23 -28.36 0.04
N HIS A 313 13.97 -28.38 -0.39
CA HIS A 313 12.81 -28.63 0.47
C HIS A 313 12.79 -27.70 1.72
N GLY A 314 13.18 -26.45 1.52
CA GLY A 314 13.08 -25.37 2.49
C GLY A 314 11.72 -24.67 2.45
N ARG A 315 11.66 -23.42 2.91
CA ARG A 315 10.45 -22.58 2.87
C ARG A 315 10.38 -21.86 1.52
N TYR A 316 9.82 -22.53 0.51
CA TYR A 316 9.61 -21.95 -0.81
C TYR A 316 8.23 -21.28 -0.89
N PRO A 317 8.01 -20.39 -1.89
CA PRO A 317 6.71 -19.77 -2.09
C PRO A 317 5.58 -20.80 -2.34
N ILE A 318 4.48 -20.68 -1.60
CA ILE A 318 3.28 -21.52 -1.78
C ILE A 318 2.01 -20.70 -1.99
N THR A 319 0.95 -21.33 -2.49
CA THR A 319 -0.34 -20.69 -2.77
C THR A 319 -1.16 -20.38 -1.51
N SER A 320 -0.95 -21.12 -0.40
CA SER A 320 -1.75 -20.94 0.82
C SER A 320 -1.52 -19.58 1.48
N ARG A 321 -2.63 -18.98 1.93
CA ARG A 321 -2.66 -17.74 2.74
C ARG A 321 -2.93 -18.01 4.23
N SER A 322 -3.20 -19.27 4.58
CA SER A 322 -3.43 -19.67 5.98
C SER A 322 -2.13 -19.54 6.75
N TYR A 323 -2.17 -18.79 7.85
CA TYR A 323 -1.03 -18.64 8.74
C TYR A 323 -0.51 -20.01 9.23
N TRP A 324 -1.43 -20.91 9.59
CA TRP A 324 -1.08 -22.23 10.11
C TRP A 324 -0.40 -23.10 9.06
N ASP A 325 -0.88 -23.05 7.82
CA ASP A 325 -0.26 -23.79 6.72
C ASP A 325 1.18 -23.30 6.48
N LEU A 326 1.40 -21.98 6.60
CA LEU A 326 2.73 -21.36 6.45
C LEU A 326 3.68 -21.68 7.62
N VAL A 327 3.14 -21.86 8.82
CA VAL A 327 3.94 -22.29 9.99
C VAL A 327 4.47 -23.70 9.76
N ASP A 328 3.59 -24.60 9.33
CA ASP A 328 3.91 -26.01 9.09
C ASP A 328 4.68 -26.22 7.78
N HIS A 329 4.74 -25.22 6.89
CA HIS A 329 5.38 -25.33 5.59
C HIS A 329 6.92 -25.46 5.67
N PRO A 330 7.52 -26.45 4.98
CA PRO A 330 6.88 -27.59 4.31
C PRO A 330 6.48 -28.69 5.30
N SER A 331 5.23 -29.13 5.28
CA SER A 331 4.74 -30.16 6.21
C SER A 331 5.30 -31.54 5.88
N GLU A 332 5.58 -31.78 4.60
CA GLU A 332 6.16 -33.03 4.09
C GLU A 332 7.24 -32.73 3.03
N ARG A 333 8.28 -33.57 3.00
CA ARG A 333 9.33 -33.50 1.96
C ARG A 333 9.04 -34.47 0.83
N SER A 334 7.84 -34.37 0.25
CA SER A 334 7.36 -35.19 -0.86
C SER A 334 7.14 -34.35 -2.11
N ASP A 335 7.19 -35.00 -3.28
CA ASP A 335 6.87 -34.34 -4.55
C ASP A 335 5.39 -33.97 -4.60
N ASP A 336 4.51 -34.84 -4.11
CA ASP A 336 3.06 -34.59 -4.03
C ASP A 336 2.74 -33.31 -3.26
N TYR A 337 3.38 -33.09 -2.09
CA TYR A 337 3.19 -31.87 -1.31
C TYR A 337 3.69 -30.63 -2.06
N ARG A 338 4.85 -30.72 -2.74
CA ARG A 338 5.36 -29.62 -3.59
C ARG A 338 4.37 -29.28 -4.69
N THR A 339 3.92 -30.29 -5.44
CA THR A 339 2.97 -30.11 -6.54
C THR A 339 1.66 -29.49 -6.08
N ALA A 340 1.08 -29.95 -4.97
CA ALA A 340 -0.14 -29.38 -4.42
C ALA A 340 0.06 -27.94 -3.92
N SER A 341 1.21 -27.66 -3.28
CA SER A 341 1.50 -26.34 -2.71
C SER A 341 1.90 -25.28 -3.75
N THR A 342 2.31 -25.71 -4.95
CA THR A 342 2.73 -24.86 -6.07
C THR A 342 1.90 -25.09 -7.33
N GLU A 343 0.59 -25.37 -7.17
CA GLU A 343 -0.33 -25.57 -8.30
C GLU A 343 -0.53 -24.32 -9.16
N GLY A 344 -0.26 -23.14 -8.61
CA GLY A 344 -0.28 -21.86 -9.32
C GLY A 344 0.75 -20.90 -8.78
N SER A 345 1.18 -19.96 -9.62
CA SER A 345 2.13 -18.92 -9.21
C SER A 345 1.84 -17.60 -9.92
N ILE A 346 1.87 -16.52 -9.15
CA ILE A 346 1.97 -15.13 -9.62
C ILE A 346 3.39 -14.59 -9.45
N LEU A 347 4.24 -15.19 -8.60
CA LEU A 347 5.60 -14.73 -8.32
C LEU A 347 6.57 -14.99 -9.47
N TYR A 348 6.73 -16.24 -9.90
CA TYR A 348 7.66 -16.59 -10.98
C TYR A 348 7.34 -15.87 -12.31
N PRO A 349 6.07 -15.81 -12.78
CA PRO A 349 5.75 -15.05 -13.98
C PRO A 349 5.96 -13.54 -13.81
N LEU A 350 5.78 -12.99 -12.60
CA LEU A 350 6.14 -11.59 -12.32
C LEU A 350 7.65 -11.39 -12.50
N LEU A 351 8.48 -12.20 -11.84
CA LEU A 351 9.93 -12.08 -11.93
C LEU A 351 10.43 -12.24 -13.38
N ALA A 352 9.89 -13.21 -14.12
CA ALA A 352 10.18 -13.40 -15.54
C ALA A 352 9.76 -12.19 -16.39
N LEU A 353 8.56 -11.63 -16.17
CA LEU A 353 8.08 -10.44 -16.88
C LEU A 353 9.01 -9.25 -16.69
N TRP A 354 9.43 -8.98 -15.45
CA TRP A 354 10.32 -7.87 -15.14
C TRP A 354 11.74 -8.09 -15.66
N ALA A 355 12.26 -9.32 -15.59
CA ALA A 355 13.54 -9.69 -16.21
C ALA A 355 13.51 -9.47 -17.73
N ALA A 356 12.45 -9.92 -18.41
CA ALA A 356 12.26 -9.70 -19.85
C ALA A 356 12.18 -8.20 -20.21
N ALA A 357 11.42 -7.41 -19.44
CA ALA A 357 11.30 -5.97 -19.63
C ALA A 357 12.63 -5.22 -19.44
N ARG A 358 13.48 -5.71 -18.52
CA ARG A 358 14.83 -5.17 -18.25
C ARG A 358 15.91 -5.71 -19.18
N ARG A 359 15.59 -6.73 -20.01
CA ARG A 359 16.51 -7.46 -20.89
C ARG A 359 17.55 -8.29 -20.13
N GLU A 360 17.22 -8.71 -18.92
CA GLU A 360 18.04 -9.60 -18.08
C GLU A 360 17.81 -11.07 -18.49
N GLN A 361 18.29 -11.42 -19.68
CA GLN A 361 18.04 -12.75 -20.28
C GLN A 361 18.56 -13.89 -19.41
N GLY A 362 19.68 -13.71 -18.70
CA GLY A 362 20.24 -14.74 -17.81
C GLY A 362 19.26 -15.15 -16.71
N LEU A 363 18.67 -14.16 -16.01
CA LEU A 363 17.66 -14.42 -14.99
C LEU A 363 16.39 -15.03 -15.58
N PHE A 364 15.96 -14.54 -16.75
CA PHE A 364 14.79 -15.09 -17.44
C PHE A 364 14.97 -16.57 -17.79
N ASP A 365 16.12 -16.92 -18.38
CA ASP A 365 16.46 -18.29 -18.75
C ASP A 365 16.59 -19.20 -17.52
N GLU A 366 17.15 -18.71 -16.41
CA GLU A 366 17.18 -19.44 -15.13
C GLU A 366 15.77 -19.80 -14.63
N ILE A 367 14.81 -18.86 -14.72
CA ILE A 367 13.41 -19.09 -14.33
C ILE A 367 12.71 -20.05 -15.30
N ALA A 368 12.92 -19.88 -16.60
CA ALA A 368 12.36 -20.76 -17.62
C ALA A 368 12.82 -22.21 -17.43
N GLN A 369 14.13 -22.42 -17.26
CA GLN A 369 14.71 -23.74 -17.00
C GLN A 369 14.13 -24.36 -15.72
N PHE A 370 14.03 -23.57 -14.64
CA PHE A 370 13.44 -24.04 -13.40
C PHE A 370 11.96 -24.43 -13.55
N SER A 371 11.21 -23.64 -14.33
CA SER A 371 9.80 -23.92 -14.62
C SER A 371 9.65 -25.25 -15.37
N GLU A 372 10.44 -25.44 -16.41
CA GLU A 372 10.45 -26.67 -17.21
C GLU A 372 10.89 -27.90 -16.40
N GLU A 373 11.86 -27.76 -15.49
CA GLU A 373 12.38 -28.88 -14.70
C GLU A 373 11.45 -29.25 -13.53
N PHE A 374 10.91 -28.26 -12.81
CA PHE A 374 10.28 -28.48 -11.51
C PHE A 374 8.81 -28.04 -11.40
N LEU A 375 8.32 -27.18 -12.29
CA LEU A 375 7.00 -26.54 -12.17
C LEU A 375 6.08 -26.80 -13.38
N GLN A 376 6.26 -27.90 -14.10
CA GLN A 376 5.39 -28.28 -15.23
C GLN A 376 3.90 -28.38 -14.86
N HIS A 377 3.60 -28.66 -13.57
CA HIS A 377 2.23 -28.71 -13.03
C HIS A 377 1.68 -27.34 -12.63
N CYS A 378 2.53 -26.32 -12.50
CA CYS A 378 2.18 -25.02 -11.97
C CYS A 378 1.54 -24.15 -13.05
N THR A 379 0.40 -23.55 -12.73
CA THR A 379 -0.22 -22.55 -13.59
C THR A 379 0.39 -21.17 -13.33
N PHE A 380 1.24 -20.71 -14.24
CA PHE A 380 1.70 -19.32 -14.24
C PHE A 380 0.57 -18.38 -14.63
N GLN A 381 0.21 -17.48 -13.72
CA GLN A 381 -0.97 -16.65 -13.88
C GLN A 381 -0.79 -15.24 -13.31
N THR A 382 -1.70 -14.36 -13.67
CA THR A 382 -1.90 -13.04 -13.03
C THR A 382 -3.38 -12.66 -13.07
N TRP A 383 -3.74 -11.54 -12.45
CA TRP A 383 -5.11 -11.06 -12.37
C TRP A 383 -5.34 -9.87 -13.30
N LEU A 384 -6.49 -9.87 -13.98
CA LEU A 384 -6.99 -8.77 -14.79
C LEU A 384 -8.39 -8.37 -14.30
N PRO A 385 -8.72 -7.06 -14.29
CA PRO A 385 -10.10 -6.64 -14.13
C PRO A 385 -11.00 -7.21 -15.23
N ASP A 386 -12.26 -7.45 -14.89
CA ASP A 386 -13.34 -7.89 -15.77
C ASP A 386 -14.55 -6.93 -15.66
N GLU A 387 -15.70 -7.35 -16.18
CA GLU A 387 -16.95 -6.58 -16.14
C GLU A 387 -17.50 -6.30 -14.73
N ASP A 388 -17.28 -7.22 -13.79
CA ASP A 388 -17.78 -7.13 -12.41
C ASP A 388 -16.81 -6.37 -11.49
N SER A 389 -15.57 -6.18 -11.94
CA SER A 389 -14.51 -5.59 -11.12
C SER A 389 -14.80 -4.16 -10.67
N GLU A 390 -15.48 -3.32 -11.45
CA GLU A 390 -15.83 -1.97 -11.00
C GLU A 390 -16.82 -1.96 -9.82
N GLU A 391 -17.65 -2.99 -9.68
CA GLU A 391 -18.60 -3.12 -8.58
C GLU A 391 -17.90 -3.60 -7.30
N HIS A 392 -17.00 -4.58 -7.42
CA HIS A 392 -16.47 -5.32 -6.28
C HIS A 392 -15.04 -4.93 -5.86
N LEU A 393 -14.21 -4.38 -6.76
CA LEU A 393 -12.78 -4.09 -6.50
C LEU A 393 -12.53 -3.30 -5.21
N TYR A 394 -13.34 -2.28 -4.95
CA TYR A 394 -13.08 -1.39 -3.82
C TYR A 394 -13.48 -2.02 -2.48
N LEU A 395 -14.49 -2.88 -2.46
CA LEU A 395 -15.09 -3.39 -1.22
C LEU A 395 -14.84 -4.89 -0.94
N ASP A 396 -14.36 -5.63 -1.94
CA ASP A 396 -14.08 -7.08 -1.88
C ASP A 396 -15.25 -7.89 -1.30
N ARG A 397 -16.44 -7.68 -1.89
CA ARG A 397 -17.69 -8.33 -1.43
C ARG A 397 -17.98 -9.65 -2.14
N GLU A 398 -17.61 -9.74 -3.41
CA GLU A 398 -17.81 -10.91 -4.25
C GLU A 398 -16.56 -11.12 -5.12
N ASN A 399 -16.36 -12.36 -5.57
CA ASN A 399 -15.25 -12.69 -6.47
C ASN A 399 -15.41 -11.94 -7.78
N HIS A 400 -14.33 -11.35 -8.28
CA HIS A 400 -14.32 -10.59 -9.52
C HIS A 400 -12.95 -10.65 -10.20
N GLY A 401 -12.92 -10.26 -11.48
CA GLY A 401 -11.75 -10.29 -12.33
C GLY A 401 -11.49 -11.65 -12.95
N ALA A 402 -10.61 -11.66 -13.94
CA ALA A 402 -10.21 -12.84 -14.67
C ALA A 402 -8.77 -13.23 -14.33
N ALA A 403 -8.53 -14.53 -14.19
CA ALA A 403 -7.18 -15.08 -14.15
C ALA A 403 -6.65 -15.18 -15.58
N LEU A 404 -5.59 -14.42 -15.88
CA LEU A 404 -4.79 -14.64 -17.08
C LEU A 404 -3.81 -15.77 -16.81
N ALA A 405 -4.13 -16.96 -17.29
CA ALA A 405 -3.36 -18.19 -17.06
C ALA A 405 -2.43 -18.52 -18.23
N SER A 406 -1.55 -19.49 -18.01
CA SER A 406 -0.60 -20.02 -18.99
C SER A 406 0.33 -18.96 -19.57
N ILE A 407 0.79 -18.05 -18.71
CA ILE A 407 1.80 -17.05 -19.09
C ILE A 407 3.05 -17.80 -19.57
N PRO A 408 3.50 -17.60 -20.83
CA PRO A 408 4.64 -18.33 -21.36
C PRO A 408 5.91 -17.81 -20.72
N VAL A 409 6.81 -18.71 -20.33
CA VAL A 409 8.15 -18.41 -19.80
C VAL A 409 9.07 -19.48 -20.39
N THR A 410 9.62 -19.20 -21.57
CA THR A 410 10.37 -20.17 -22.39
C THR A 410 11.78 -19.68 -22.63
N GLU A 411 12.81 -20.51 -22.45
CA GLU A 411 14.22 -20.09 -22.60
C GLU A 411 14.49 -19.33 -23.92
N HIS A 412 15.36 -18.32 -23.84
CA HIS A 412 15.84 -17.50 -24.96
C HIS A 412 14.76 -16.70 -25.70
N THR A 413 13.57 -16.53 -25.12
CA THR A 413 12.50 -15.69 -25.68
C THR A 413 12.26 -14.45 -24.82
N ILE A 414 11.32 -13.60 -25.28
CA ILE A 414 10.69 -12.52 -24.51
C ILE A 414 9.16 -12.66 -24.52
N ASP A 415 8.68 -13.89 -24.77
CA ASP A 415 7.27 -14.19 -25.02
C ASP A 415 6.35 -13.75 -23.87
N THR A 416 6.82 -13.84 -22.63
CA THR A 416 6.15 -13.35 -21.43
C THR A 416 5.75 -11.88 -21.57
N LEU A 417 6.70 -11.03 -21.99
CA LEU A 417 6.48 -9.59 -22.08
C LEU A 417 5.47 -9.25 -23.18
N ASP A 418 5.66 -9.83 -24.37
CA ASP A 418 4.79 -9.60 -25.51
C ASP A 418 3.36 -10.11 -25.24
N PHE A 419 3.24 -11.30 -24.64
CA PHE A 419 1.96 -11.87 -24.24
C PHE A 419 1.23 -10.98 -23.24
N ILE A 420 1.91 -10.56 -22.17
CA ILE A 420 1.30 -9.72 -21.13
C ILE A 420 0.89 -8.36 -21.68
N LEU A 421 1.73 -7.71 -22.50
CA LEU A 421 1.38 -6.41 -23.09
C LEU A 421 0.21 -6.52 -24.09
N ALA A 422 0.13 -7.63 -24.85
CA ALA A 422 -0.99 -7.88 -25.76
C ALA A 422 -2.31 -8.05 -24.98
N GLU A 423 -2.31 -8.87 -23.93
CA GLU A 423 -3.48 -9.10 -23.08
C GLU A 423 -3.89 -7.84 -22.30
N ALA A 424 -2.93 -7.10 -21.76
CA ALA A 424 -3.16 -5.83 -21.09
C ALA A 424 -3.78 -4.76 -22.02
N LYS A 425 -3.48 -4.83 -23.33
CA LYS A 425 -4.07 -3.96 -24.34
C LYS A 425 -5.45 -4.44 -24.80
N ALA A 426 -5.67 -5.75 -24.86
CA ALA A 426 -6.95 -6.34 -25.27
C ALA A 426 -8.02 -6.14 -24.19
N ASN A 427 -7.67 -6.30 -22.91
CA ASN A 427 -8.57 -6.11 -21.79
C ASN A 427 -8.78 -4.62 -21.48
N LYS A 428 -9.99 -4.13 -21.76
CA LYS A 428 -10.37 -2.71 -21.56
C LYS A 428 -10.96 -2.42 -20.18
N HIS A 429 -11.16 -3.43 -19.34
CA HIS A 429 -11.89 -3.26 -18.07
C HIS A 429 -11.11 -2.41 -17.07
N TYR A 430 -9.78 -2.50 -17.07
CA TYR A 430 -8.93 -1.60 -16.26
C TYR A 430 -9.18 -0.12 -16.60
N ASP A 431 -9.17 0.24 -17.88
CA ASP A 431 -9.43 1.61 -18.34
C ASP A 431 -10.88 2.05 -18.08
N GLN A 432 -11.77 1.11 -17.78
CA GLN A 432 -13.16 1.38 -17.46
C GLN A 432 -13.41 1.64 -15.97
N LEU A 433 -12.48 1.23 -15.09
CA LEU A 433 -12.56 1.49 -13.66
C LEU A 433 -12.70 2.99 -13.41
N THR A 434 -13.64 3.38 -12.55
CA THR A 434 -13.91 4.80 -12.30
C THR A 434 -12.69 5.51 -11.72
N ALA A 435 -11.88 4.80 -10.91
CA ALA A 435 -10.60 5.29 -10.41
C ALA A 435 -9.64 5.66 -11.56
N VAL A 436 -9.52 4.83 -12.58
CA VAL A 436 -8.62 5.08 -13.73
C VAL A 436 -9.19 6.19 -14.62
N LYS A 437 -10.48 6.15 -14.96
CA LYS A 437 -11.16 7.17 -15.77
C LYS A 437 -11.04 8.58 -15.21
N LEU A 438 -11.13 8.71 -13.89
CA LEU A 438 -11.03 9.99 -13.19
C LEU A 438 -9.58 10.35 -12.83
N GLY A 439 -8.61 9.53 -13.23
CA GLY A 439 -7.20 9.80 -13.04
C GLY A 439 -6.64 9.45 -11.66
N HIS A 440 -7.39 8.75 -10.80
CA HIS A 440 -7.00 8.32 -9.46
C HIS A 440 -6.54 6.85 -9.42
N TRP A 441 -5.68 6.44 -10.35
CA TRP A 441 -5.18 5.06 -10.45
C TRP A 441 -4.54 4.49 -9.17
N PRO A 442 -3.93 5.25 -8.23
CA PRO A 442 -3.40 4.67 -6.99
C PRO A 442 -4.48 4.03 -6.10
N ILE A 443 -5.75 4.39 -6.26
CA ILE A 443 -6.87 3.76 -5.55
C ILE A 443 -7.01 2.30 -5.98
N VAL A 444 -6.78 1.98 -7.25
CA VAL A 444 -6.76 0.59 -7.73
C VAL A 444 -5.64 -0.20 -7.06
N LEU A 445 -4.44 0.37 -6.95
CA LEU A 445 -3.32 -0.27 -6.28
C LEU A 445 -3.53 -0.43 -4.77
N THR A 446 -4.20 0.54 -4.15
CA THR A 446 -4.63 0.47 -2.75
C THR A 446 -5.59 -0.71 -2.55
N ALA A 447 -6.56 -0.90 -3.46
CA ALA A 447 -7.47 -2.05 -3.45
C ALA A 447 -6.73 -3.37 -3.64
N CYS A 448 -5.82 -3.45 -4.63
CA CYS A 448 -5.01 -4.64 -4.87
C CYS A 448 -4.21 -5.05 -3.63
N ARG A 449 -3.60 -4.09 -2.95
CA ARG A 449 -2.84 -4.35 -1.72
C ARG A 449 -3.76 -4.79 -0.56
N ALA A 450 -4.83 -4.05 -0.31
CA ALA A 450 -5.75 -4.29 0.80
C ALA A 450 -6.46 -5.65 0.70
N HIS A 451 -6.88 -6.02 -0.51
CA HIS A 451 -7.65 -7.24 -0.78
C HIS A 451 -6.81 -8.38 -1.35
N ARG A 452 -5.48 -8.17 -1.41
CA ARG A 452 -4.49 -9.15 -1.89
C ARG A 452 -4.82 -9.67 -3.31
N LEU A 453 -5.08 -8.74 -4.23
CA LEU A 453 -5.15 -9.00 -5.67
C LEU A 453 -3.80 -8.64 -6.33
N PRO A 454 -3.31 -9.42 -7.32
CA PRO A 454 -2.16 -9.05 -8.13
C PRO A 454 -2.29 -7.64 -8.74
N VAL A 455 -1.16 -6.94 -8.88
CA VAL A 455 -1.13 -5.67 -9.59
C VAL A 455 -1.50 -5.92 -11.07
N PRO A 456 -2.51 -5.23 -11.62
CA PRO A 456 -2.94 -5.44 -13.00
C PRO A 456 -1.83 -5.08 -13.99
N PRO A 457 -1.49 -5.94 -14.96
CA PRO A 457 -0.49 -5.60 -15.97
C PRO A 457 -0.77 -4.32 -16.78
N GLN A 458 -2.03 -3.89 -16.84
CA GLN A 458 -2.42 -2.62 -17.47
C GLN A 458 -1.74 -1.40 -16.82
N VAL A 459 -1.36 -1.49 -15.55
CA VAL A 459 -0.59 -0.46 -14.82
C VAL A 459 0.80 -0.28 -15.44
N TRP A 460 1.37 -1.33 -16.01
CA TRP A 460 2.76 -1.32 -16.50
C TRP A 460 2.90 -1.08 -18.01
N ARG A 461 1.81 -0.84 -18.75
CA ARG A 461 1.81 -0.66 -20.21
C ARG A 461 2.80 0.40 -20.71
N GLU A 462 2.94 1.49 -19.95
CA GLU A 462 3.89 2.57 -20.26
C GLU A 462 5.24 2.41 -19.56
N LEU A 463 5.35 1.52 -18.58
CA LEU A 463 6.60 1.29 -17.84
C LEU A 463 7.46 0.24 -18.54
N LEU A 464 6.96 -0.98 -18.76
CA LEU A 464 7.76 -2.10 -19.25
C LEU A 464 8.48 -1.82 -20.58
N PRO A 465 7.85 -1.18 -21.59
CA PRO A 465 8.54 -0.87 -22.83
C PRO A 465 9.68 0.15 -22.67
N ASN A 466 9.61 1.01 -21.65
CA ASN A 466 10.50 2.15 -21.47
C ASN A 466 11.66 1.87 -20.50
N ILE A 467 11.53 0.88 -19.60
CA ILE A 467 12.62 0.53 -18.67
C ILE A 467 13.77 -0.21 -19.35
N GLY A 468 13.52 -1.02 -20.39
CA GLY A 468 14.57 -1.75 -21.12
C GLY A 468 15.38 -0.90 -22.09
N LEU A 469 14.93 0.32 -22.43
CA LEU A 469 15.65 1.27 -23.31
C LEU A 469 16.63 2.15 -22.54
N LEU A 470 16.48 2.24 -21.22
CA LEU A 470 17.25 3.09 -20.32
C LEU A 470 18.36 2.34 -19.58
N ALA A 471 18.55 1.05 -19.87
CA ALA A 471 19.69 0.27 -19.38
C ALA A 471 21.00 0.88 -19.95
N THR A 472 21.61 1.77 -19.19
CA THR A 472 22.97 2.24 -19.43
C THR A 472 23.95 1.18 -18.94
N PRO A 473 25.10 0.97 -19.60
CA PRO A 473 26.07 -0.01 -19.15
C PRO A 473 26.55 0.36 -17.74
N ALA A 474 26.55 -0.62 -16.84
CA ALA A 474 26.88 -0.49 -15.42
C ALA A 474 28.05 0.46 -15.19
N THR A 475 27.77 1.62 -14.58
CA THR A 475 28.80 2.39 -13.88
C THR A 475 28.80 1.89 -12.44
N SER A 476 29.99 1.52 -11.99
CA SER A 476 30.28 0.69 -10.82
C SER A 476 30.10 1.41 -9.48
N ASP A 477 28.90 1.92 -9.21
CA ASP A 477 28.46 2.29 -7.87
C ASP A 477 27.20 1.48 -7.55
N THR A 478 27.32 0.16 -7.53
CA THR A 478 26.27 -0.73 -7.03
C THR A 478 26.20 -0.62 -5.51
N MET A 479 25.01 -0.37 -4.96
CA MET A 479 24.71 -0.81 -3.59
C MET A 479 24.82 -2.33 -3.60
N ASP A 480 26.01 -2.85 -3.29
CA ASP A 480 26.24 -4.28 -3.16
C ASP A 480 25.42 -4.76 -1.96
N PHE A 481 24.41 -5.60 -2.23
CA PHE A 481 23.83 -6.46 -1.20
C PHE A 481 24.97 -7.26 -0.55
N PRO A 482 25.01 -7.38 0.78
CA PRO A 482 26.07 -8.14 1.43
C PRO A 482 26.01 -9.58 0.94
N LYS A 483 27.02 -9.98 0.13
CA LYS A 483 27.28 -11.37 -0.21
C LYS A 483 27.52 -12.12 1.11
N THR A 484 26.65 -13.07 1.42
CA THR A 484 26.82 -14.01 2.53
C THR A 484 28.00 -14.94 2.30
#